data_AF-A0A7G9Z752-F1
#
_entry.id   AF-A0A7G9Z752-F1
#
_cell.length_a   1.000
_cell.length_b   1.000
_cell.length_c   1.000
_cell.angle_alpha   90.00
_cell.angle_beta   90.00
_cell.angle_gamma   90.00
#
_symmetry.space_group_name_H-M   'P 1'
#
loop_
_entity.id
_entity.type
_entity.pdbx_description
1 polymer ?
#
loop_
_entity_poly.entity_id
_entity_poly.type
_entity_poly.pdbx_seq_one_letter_code
_entity_poly.pdbx_strand_id
1 'polypeptide(L)'
;MDVEEQERIDSVNRYIRGDKPVNICRDVGRSKTWLFTWVSRFENGEEEWYKSQSRAPKNHGRKTGTEIESTIVNIRKALMAGNEQESKYLGIGADAIQYRMEKLGFSKDEIPSVILRAPG
;
A
#
# COMPACT_ATOMS: atom_id res chain seq x y z
N MET A 1 -11.77 12.24 -11.03
CA MET A 1 -10.64 12.92 -10.38
C MET A 1 -11.11 13.29 -8.99
N ASP A 2 -10.32 12.98 -7.97
CA ASP A 2 -10.68 13.26 -6.57
C ASP A 2 -10.68 14.76 -6.27
N VAL A 3 -11.49 15.21 -5.30
CA VAL A 3 -11.58 16.64 -4.94
C VAL A 3 -10.22 17.17 -4.49
N GLU A 4 -9.46 16.37 -3.71
CA GLU A 4 -8.13 16.76 -3.28
C GLU A 4 -7.12 16.82 -4.43
N GLU A 5 -7.25 15.94 -5.42
CA GLU A 5 -6.41 15.97 -6.63
C GLU A 5 -6.63 17.27 -7.40
N GLN A 6 -7.88 17.71 -7.54
CA GLN A 6 -8.21 18.99 -8.18
C GLN A 6 -7.65 20.18 -7.38
N GLU A 7 -7.76 20.18 -6.04
CA GLU A 7 -7.16 21.23 -5.20
C GLU A 7 -5.64 21.36 -5.43
N ARG A 8 -4.94 20.23 -5.56
CA ARG A 8 -3.48 20.21 -5.82
C ARG A 8 -3.16 20.77 -7.20
N ILE A 9 -3.90 20.33 -8.22
CA ILE A 9 -3.78 20.81 -9.61
C ILE A 9 -3.99 22.32 -9.68
N ASP A 10 -5.08 22.83 -9.11
CA ASP A 10 -5.42 24.24 -9.16
C ASP A 10 -4.41 25.10 -8.39
N SER A 11 -3.96 24.62 -7.22
CA SER A 11 -2.97 25.32 -6.40
C SER A 11 -1.63 25.46 -7.11
N VAL A 12 -1.13 24.39 -7.74
CA VAL A 12 0.13 24.42 -8.51
C VAL A 12 -0.03 25.28 -9.78
N ASN A 13 -1.16 25.19 -10.48
CA ASN A 13 -1.43 26.04 -11.65
C ASN A 13 -1.44 27.53 -11.29
N ARG A 14 -2.03 27.91 -10.15
CA ARG A 14 -1.99 29.29 -9.63
C ARG A 14 -0.56 29.73 -9.33
N TYR A 15 0.24 28.87 -8.73
CA TYR A 15 1.65 29.14 -8.44
C TYR A 15 2.46 29.39 -9.72
N ILE A 16 2.31 28.53 -10.74
CA ILE A 16 2.98 28.68 -12.04
C ILE A 16 2.59 29.99 -12.75
N ARG A 17 1.33 30.43 -12.57
CA ARG A 17 0.83 31.72 -13.08
C ARG A 17 1.32 32.94 -12.29
N GLY A 18 2.15 32.74 -11.26
CA GLY A 18 2.76 33.82 -10.48
C GLY A 18 1.95 34.32 -9.29
N ASP A 19 0.88 33.62 -8.88
CA ASP A 19 0.16 33.99 -7.66
C ASP A 19 1.03 33.73 -6.42
N LYS A 20 0.87 34.58 -5.41
CA LYS A 20 1.68 34.51 -4.19
C LYS A 20 1.29 33.25 -3.40
N PRO A 21 2.25 32.43 -2.95
CA PRO A 21 1.99 31.23 -2.14
C PRO A 21 1.06 31.48 -0.94
N VAL A 22 1.17 32.66 -0.31
CA VAL A 22 0.33 33.06 0.82
C VAL A 22 -1.15 33.16 0.45
N ASN A 23 -1.46 33.72 -0.73
CA ASN A 23 -2.85 33.84 -1.19
C ASN A 23 -3.43 32.46 -1.51
N ILE A 24 -2.69 31.65 -2.27
CA ILE A 24 -3.08 30.28 -2.63
C ILE A 24 -3.38 29.47 -1.36
N CYS A 25 -2.45 29.46 -0.41
CA CYS A 25 -2.59 28.74 0.85
C CYS A 25 -3.78 29.22 1.69
N ARG A 26 -4.03 30.54 1.72
CA ARG A 26 -5.16 31.13 2.45
C ARG A 26 -6.49 30.70 1.84
N ASP A 27 -6.60 30.73 0.50
CA ASP A 27 -7.85 30.43 -0.19
C ASP A 27 -8.22 28.95 -0.12
N VAL A 28 -7.21 28.06 -0.17
CA VAL A 28 -7.40 26.59 -0.09
C VAL A 28 -7.37 26.09 1.37
N GLY A 29 -7.00 26.93 2.34
CA GLY A 29 -6.91 26.54 3.75
C GLY A 29 -5.78 25.54 4.05
N ARG A 30 -4.66 25.61 3.30
CA ARG A 30 -3.50 24.69 3.42
C ARG A 30 -2.23 25.42 3.84
N SER A 31 -1.22 24.68 4.26
CA SER A 31 0.08 25.24 4.63
C SER A 31 0.97 25.49 3.40
N LYS A 32 1.94 26.39 3.53
CA LYS A 32 2.99 26.58 2.50
C LYS A 32 3.74 25.29 2.20
N THR A 33 4.05 24.50 3.22
CA THR A 33 4.73 23.21 3.08
C THR A 33 3.93 22.24 2.23
N TRP A 34 2.59 22.22 2.38
CA TRP A 34 1.72 21.42 1.54
C TRP A 34 1.82 21.85 0.08
N LEU A 35 1.72 23.16 -0.21
CA LEU A 35 1.84 23.69 -1.57
C LEU A 35 3.18 23.33 -2.21
N PHE A 36 4.29 23.63 -1.53
CA PHE A 36 5.63 23.38 -2.07
C PHE A 36 5.95 21.89 -2.22
N THR A 37 5.32 21.00 -1.43
CA THR A 37 5.42 19.55 -1.67
C THR A 37 4.92 19.20 -3.06
N TRP A 38 3.76 19.73 -3.46
CA TRP A 38 3.17 19.44 -4.77
C TRP A 38 3.86 20.16 -5.92
N VAL A 39 4.28 21.41 -5.71
CA VAL A 39 5.11 22.15 -6.69
C VAL A 39 6.40 21.40 -6.99
N SER A 40 7.11 20.93 -5.96
CA SER A 40 8.36 20.20 -6.16
C SER A 40 8.15 18.91 -6.97
N ARG A 41 7.07 18.17 -6.72
CA ARG A 41 6.73 16.97 -7.51
C ARG A 41 6.43 17.30 -8.97
N PHE A 42 5.70 18.38 -9.22
CA PHE A 42 5.42 18.87 -10.57
C PHE A 42 6.71 19.27 -11.30
N GLU A 43 7.59 20.03 -10.66
CA GLU A 43 8.86 20.49 -11.22
C GLU A 43 9.83 19.33 -11.49
N ASN A 44 9.79 18.28 -10.67
CA ASN A 44 10.57 17.06 -10.88
C ASN A 44 10.05 16.18 -12.04
N GLY A 45 8.91 16.54 -12.65
CA GLY A 45 8.31 15.77 -13.74
C GLY A 45 7.73 14.43 -13.31
N GLU A 46 7.35 14.27 -12.03
CA GLU A 46 6.71 13.05 -11.56
C GLU A 46 5.38 12.82 -12.32
N GLU A 47 5.22 11.64 -12.91
CA GLU A 47 3.93 11.22 -13.45
C GLU A 47 2.89 11.18 -12.33
N GLU A 48 1.68 11.66 -12.63
CA GLU A 48 0.58 11.70 -11.67
C GLU A 48 0.96 12.40 -10.35
N TRP A 49 1.84 13.41 -10.41
CA TRP A 49 2.37 14.15 -9.25
C TRP A 49 1.30 14.62 -8.27
N TYR A 50 0.06 14.81 -8.72
CA TYR A 50 -1.09 15.26 -7.95
C TYR A 50 -1.76 14.14 -7.14
N LYS A 51 -1.45 12.87 -7.40
CA LYS A 51 -2.01 11.74 -6.67
C LYS A 51 -1.33 11.52 -5.34
N SER A 52 -2.11 10.99 -4.40
CA SER A 52 -1.54 10.56 -3.12
C SER A 52 -0.58 9.39 -3.34
N GLN A 53 0.56 9.42 -2.66
CA GLN A 53 1.50 8.30 -2.63
C GLN A 53 1.32 7.56 -1.31
N SER A 54 1.53 6.24 -1.33
CA SER A 54 1.48 5.42 -0.12
C SER A 54 2.46 5.96 0.92
N ARG A 55 1.96 6.18 2.15
CA ARG A 55 2.76 6.57 3.32
C ARG A 55 3.40 5.38 4.02
N ALA A 56 3.16 4.16 3.53
CA ALA A 56 3.74 2.96 4.11
C ALA A 56 5.27 2.97 3.96
N PRO A 57 6.02 2.49 4.96
CA PRO A 57 7.45 2.30 4.83
C PRO A 57 7.78 1.44 3.59
N LYS A 58 8.63 1.94 2.69
CA LYS A 58 9.05 1.20 1.50
C LYS A 58 9.87 -0.05 1.85
N ASN A 59 10.61 0.01 2.96
CA ASN A 59 11.42 -1.08 3.48
C ASN A 59 10.93 -1.48 4.87
N HIS A 60 10.34 -2.67 4.97
CA HIS A 60 9.99 -3.28 6.25
C HIS A 60 10.98 -4.41 6.50
N GLY A 61 11.77 -4.34 7.58
CA GLY A 61 12.78 -5.36 7.89
C GLY A 61 12.20 -6.76 8.12
N ARG A 62 10.88 -6.87 8.32
CA ARG A 62 10.13 -8.14 8.44
C ARG A 62 9.23 -8.39 7.23
N LYS A 63 9.57 -7.87 6.05
CA LYS A 63 8.79 -8.10 4.84
C LYS A 63 8.92 -9.57 4.44
N THR A 64 7.79 -10.23 4.23
CA THR A 64 7.75 -11.57 3.68
C THR A 64 8.34 -11.58 2.27
N GLY A 65 9.18 -12.56 1.95
CA GLY A 65 9.73 -12.69 0.59
C GLY A 65 8.61 -12.83 -0.44
N THR A 66 8.79 -12.26 -1.63
CA THR A 66 7.77 -12.23 -2.69
C THR A 66 7.29 -13.62 -3.11
N GLU A 67 8.17 -14.61 -3.05
CA GLU A 67 7.85 -16.02 -3.32
C GLU A 67 6.89 -16.60 -2.27
N ILE A 68 7.16 -16.33 -0.99
CA ILE A 68 6.31 -16.74 0.12
C ILE A 68 4.95 -16.02 0.05
N GLU A 69 4.94 -14.71 -0.26
CA GLU A 69 3.69 -13.95 -0.48
C GLU A 69 2.86 -14.58 -1.60
N SER A 70 3.50 -14.89 -2.74
CA SER A 70 2.82 -15.51 -3.88
C SER A 70 2.26 -16.89 -3.55
N THR A 71 3.02 -17.68 -2.80
CA THR A 71 2.59 -19.00 -2.30
C THR A 71 1.36 -18.87 -1.41
N ILE A 72 1.37 -17.95 -0.45
CA ILE A 72 0.23 -17.68 0.45
C ILE A 72 -1.01 -17.28 -0.35
N VAL A 73 -0.87 -16.37 -1.31
CA VAL A 73 -1.99 -15.92 -2.15
C VAL A 73 -2.57 -17.08 -2.96
N ASN A 74 -1.73 -17.92 -3.55
CA ASN A 74 -2.17 -19.07 -4.34
C ASN A 74 -2.88 -20.12 -3.49
N ILE A 75 -2.34 -20.44 -2.30
CA ILE A 75 -3.00 -21.34 -1.34
C ILE A 75 -4.36 -20.78 -0.94
N ARG A 76 -4.44 -19.48 -0.61
CA ARG A 76 -5.70 -18.83 -0.23
C ARG A 76 -6.74 -18.87 -1.34
N LYS A 77 -6.33 -18.70 -2.61
CA LYS A 77 -7.21 -18.85 -3.78
C LYS A 77 -7.70 -20.29 -3.94
N ALA A 78 -6.82 -21.28 -3.79
CA ALA A 78 -7.19 -22.70 -3.88
C ALA A 78 -8.18 -23.12 -2.78
N LEU A 79 -7.95 -22.65 -1.54
CA LEU A 79 -8.85 -22.87 -0.41
C LEU A 79 -10.24 -22.23 -0.66
N MET A 80 -10.28 -21.00 -1.19
CA MET A 80 -11.54 -20.32 -1.54
C MET A 80 -12.30 -20.99 -2.66
N ALA A 81 -11.59 -21.53 -3.66
CA ALA A 81 -12.23 -22.23 -4.77
C ALA A 81 -12.99 -23.47 -4.30
N GLY A 82 -12.58 -24.09 -3.18
CA GLY A 82 -13.31 -25.19 -2.56
C GLY A 82 -13.33 -26.49 -3.38
N ASN A 83 -12.50 -26.57 -4.43
CA ASN A 83 -12.49 -27.69 -5.38
C ASN A 83 -11.77 -28.94 -4.84
N GLU A 84 -11.13 -28.84 -3.68
CA GLU A 84 -10.37 -29.93 -3.08
C GLU A 84 -11.08 -30.49 -1.86
N GLN A 85 -11.04 -31.82 -1.71
CA GLN A 85 -11.67 -32.56 -0.60
C GLN A 85 -11.27 -32.01 0.78
N GLU A 86 -10.01 -31.59 0.93
CA GLU A 86 -9.45 -31.05 2.17
C GLU A 86 -9.96 -29.64 2.49
N SER A 87 -10.20 -28.81 1.47
CA SER A 87 -10.71 -27.44 1.65
C SER A 87 -12.10 -27.42 2.30
N LYS A 88 -12.85 -28.52 2.18
CA LYS A 88 -14.17 -28.70 2.81
C LYS A 88 -14.12 -28.61 4.35
N TYR A 89 -13.00 -28.99 4.97
CA TYR A 89 -12.87 -29.08 6.43
C TYR A 89 -11.84 -28.12 7.02
N LEU A 90 -10.84 -27.71 6.22
CA LEU A 90 -9.79 -26.79 6.67
C LEU A 90 -10.23 -25.33 6.78
N GLY A 91 -11.30 -24.93 6.09
CA GLY A 91 -11.67 -23.52 5.99
C GLY A 91 -10.65 -22.71 5.19
N ILE A 92 -10.65 -21.38 5.37
CA ILE A 92 -9.88 -20.43 4.55
C ILE A 92 -8.98 -19.51 5.38
N GLY A 93 -8.80 -19.83 6.66
CA GLY A 93 -8.05 -19.06 7.64
C GLY A 93 -6.54 -19.16 7.48
N ALA A 94 -5.82 -18.43 8.32
CA ALA A 94 -4.36 -18.39 8.31
C ALA A 94 -3.74 -19.72 8.78
N ASP A 95 -4.42 -20.43 9.66
CA ASP A 95 -4.15 -21.81 10.08
C ASP A 95 -4.23 -22.80 8.91
N ALA A 96 -5.26 -22.69 8.06
CA ALA A 96 -5.40 -23.52 6.86
C ALA A 96 -4.28 -23.28 5.84
N ILE A 97 -3.84 -22.02 5.73
CA ILE A 97 -2.70 -21.66 4.88
C ILE A 97 -1.41 -22.27 5.44
N GLN A 98 -1.14 -22.15 6.75
CA GLN A 98 0.05 -22.74 7.36
C GLN A 98 0.10 -24.26 7.15
N TYR A 99 -0.99 -24.96 7.41
CA TYR A 99 -1.08 -26.40 7.18
C TYR A 99 -0.74 -26.79 5.73
N ARG A 100 -1.25 -26.04 4.75
CA ARG A 100 -0.92 -26.24 3.33
C ARG A 100 0.55 -25.99 3.02
N MET A 101 1.16 -24.97 3.63
CA MET A 101 2.59 -24.71 3.46
C MET A 101 3.44 -25.83 4.06
N GLU A 102 3.13 -26.32 5.25
CA GLU A 102 3.81 -27.48 5.84
C GLU A 102 3.69 -28.72 4.93
N LYS A 103 2.50 -28.97 4.37
CA LYS A 103 2.26 -30.08 3.44
C LYS A 103 3.04 -29.95 2.12
N LEU A 104 3.31 -28.72 1.67
CA LEU A 104 4.15 -28.44 0.51
C LEU A 104 5.66 -28.51 0.83
N GLY A 105 6.04 -28.78 2.08
CA GLY A 105 7.42 -28.99 2.49
C GLY A 105 8.15 -27.74 2.97
N PHE A 106 7.46 -26.62 3.18
CA PHE A 106 8.07 -25.41 3.75
C PHE A 106 8.48 -25.65 5.21
N SER A 107 9.66 -25.17 5.58
CA SER A 107 10.13 -25.25 6.96
C SER A 107 9.43 -24.22 7.85
N LYS A 108 9.47 -24.43 9.17
CA LYS A 108 8.85 -23.52 10.15
C LYS A 108 9.42 -22.10 10.11
N ASP A 109 10.66 -21.94 9.68
CA ASP A 109 11.32 -20.64 9.56
C ASP A 109 10.86 -19.87 8.31
N GLU A 110 10.41 -20.58 7.28
CA GLU A 110 9.88 -19.99 6.05
C GLU A 110 8.39 -19.62 6.16
N ILE A 111 7.65 -20.34 7.01
CA ILE A 111 6.22 -20.13 7.21
C ILE A 111 5.98 -18.90 8.08
N PRO A 112 5.29 -17.85 7.58
CA PRO A 112 4.99 -16.67 8.39
C PRO A 112 4.12 -17.02 9.59
N SER A 113 4.40 -16.38 10.72
CA SER A 113 3.65 -16.61 11.96
C SER A 113 2.22 -16.07 11.85
N VAL A 114 1.25 -16.88 12.27
CA VAL A 114 -0.17 -16.49 12.37
C VAL A 114 -0.44 -15.59 13.58
N ILE A 115 0.45 -15.60 14.58
CA ILE A 115 0.33 -14.74 15.75
C ILE A 115 0.97 -13.39 15.43
N LEU A 116 0.19 -12.31 15.52
CA LEU A 116 0.74 -10.95 15.58
C LEU A 116 1.66 -10.86 16.80
N ARG A 117 2.96 -11.06 16.61
CA ARG A 117 3.94 -10.69 17.64
C ARG A 117 3.85 -9.19 17.79
N ALA A 118 3.36 -8.72 18.95
CA ALA A 118 3.28 -7.31 19.25
C ALA A 118 4.63 -6.64 18.98
N PRO A 119 4.67 -5.44 18.38
CA PRO A 119 5.92 -4.70 18.26
C PRO A 119 6.46 -4.42 19.66
N GLY A 120 7.69 -4.88 19.92
CA GLY A 120 8.51 -4.44 21.05
C GLY A 120 9.31 -3.19 20.71
#